data_AF-A0A3B8L0Z7-F1
#
_entry.id   AF-A0A3B8L0Z7-F1
#
_cell.length_a   1.000
_cell.length_b   1.000
_cell.length_c   1.000
_cell.angle_alpha   90.00
_cell.angle_beta   90.00
_cell.angle_gamma   90.00
#
_symmetry.space_group_name_H-M   'P 1'
#
loop_
_entity.id
_entity.type
_entity.pdbx_description
1 polymer ?
#
loop_
_entity_poly.entity_id
_entity_poly.type
_entity_poly.pdbx_seq_one_letter_code
_entity_poly.pdbx_strand_id
1 'polypeptide(L)'
;MRWEPFVAVIGAYTAMVVFVMMAFTIAYKRVGPAGVFRPGTYDVTTTWNVTSLVLGLIGSVLGGWVCLLIDDQPWAGRWLMILIGVLGMVDVAATVKKSRVPSPERGEDVDNRTAMQHARKPTWVAVANIVVGVIGVAIVVYWPR
;
A
#
# COMPACT_ATOMS: atom_id res chain seq x y z
N MET A 1 26.15 -20.24 0.86
CA MET A 1 25.24 -19.08 0.68
C MET A 1 24.15 -19.18 1.73
N ARG A 2 23.97 -18.15 2.58
CA ARG A 2 22.87 -18.07 3.55
C ARG A 2 21.62 -17.57 2.81
N TRP A 3 20.61 -18.42 2.66
CA TRP A 3 19.35 -18.13 1.94
C TRP A 3 18.29 -17.46 2.83
N GLU A 4 18.51 -17.47 4.14
CA GLU A 4 17.70 -16.83 5.19
C GLU A 4 17.21 -15.41 4.86
N PRO A 5 18.02 -14.50 4.29
CA PRO A 5 17.58 -13.12 4.10
C PRO A 5 16.64 -12.96 2.91
N PHE A 6 16.84 -13.76 1.85
CA PHE A 6 15.91 -13.79 0.73
C PHE A 6 14.56 -14.35 1.17
N VAL A 7 14.58 -15.40 2.00
CA VAL A 7 13.36 -15.97 2.60
C VAL A 7 12.68 -14.95 3.52
N ALA A 8 13.45 -14.20 4.32
CA ALA A 8 12.94 -13.16 5.20
C ALA A 8 12.25 -12.05 4.40
N VAL A 9 12.87 -11.54 3.32
CA VAL A 9 12.29 -10.48 2.49
C VAL A 9 11.05 -10.97 1.76
N ILE A 10 11.09 -12.16 1.14
CA ILE A 10 9.94 -12.72 0.41
C ILE A 10 8.79 -13.02 1.37
N GLY A 11 9.08 -13.63 2.52
CA GLY A 11 8.09 -13.96 3.55
C GLY A 11 7.44 -12.71 4.14
N ALA A 12 8.25 -11.70 4.50
CA ALA A 12 7.78 -10.41 5.00
C ALA A 12 6.90 -9.68 4.00
N TYR A 13 7.35 -9.60 2.74
CA TYR A 13 6.58 -8.95 1.68
C TYR A 13 5.26 -9.69 1.43
N THR A 14 5.28 -11.02 1.41
CA THR A 14 4.06 -11.83 1.25
C THR A 14 3.08 -11.60 2.39
N ALA A 15 3.55 -11.64 3.64
CA ALA A 15 2.73 -11.37 4.82
C ALA A 15 2.11 -9.97 4.79
N MET A 16 2.92 -8.95 4.41
CA MET A 16 2.45 -7.58 4.23
C MET A 16 1.36 -7.49 3.16
N VAL A 17 1.57 -8.11 1.99
CA VAL A 17 0.60 -8.10 0.88
C VAL A 17 -0.71 -8.78 1.29
N VAL A 18 -0.64 -9.95 1.93
CA VAL A 18 -1.83 -10.66 2.41
C VAL A 18 -2.60 -9.83 3.42
N PHE A 19 -1.90 -9.22 4.39
CA PHE A 19 -2.52 -8.33 5.37
C PHE A 19 -3.21 -7.14 4.70
N VAL A 20 -2.52 -6.44 3.81
CA VAL A 20 -3.07 -5.28 3.09
C VAL A 20 -4.30 -5.70 2.27
N MET A 21 -4.24 -6.81 1.54
CA MET A 21 -5.37 -7.32 0.78
C MET A 21 -6.59 -7.61 1.66
N MET A 22 -6.39 -8.30 2.79
CA MET A 22 -7.47 -8.59 3.74
C MET A 22 -8.03 -7.31 4.37
N ALA A 23 -7.17 -6.43 4.86
CA ALA A 23 -7.55 -5.20 5.54
C ALA A 23 -8.36 -4.27 4.62
N PHE A 24 -7.89 -4.06 3.39
CA PHE A 24 -8.61 -3.25 2.40
C PHE A 24 -9.91 -3.92 1.95
N THR A 25 -9.95 -5.25 1.82
CA THR A 25 -11.19 -5.96 1.49
C THR A 25 -12.25 -5.78 2.58
N ILE A 26 -11.86 -5.92 3.84
CA ILE A 26 -12.75 -5.74 4.99
C ILE A 26 -13.21 -4.28 5.08
N ALA A 27 -12.28 -3.33 4.99
CA ALA A 27 -12.59 -1.90 5.02
C ALA A 27 -13.53 -1.49 3.88
N TYR A 28 -13.31 -2.01 2.67
CA TYR A 28 -14.14 -1.70 1.50
C TYR A 28 -15.55 -2.24 1.66
N LYS A 29 -15.70 -3.48 2.14
CA LYS A 29 -17.02 -4.07 2.42
C LYS A 29 -17.80 -3.33 3.51
N ARG A 30 -17.10 -2.71 4.47
CA ARG A 30 -17.72 -1.93 5.56
C ARG A 30 -18.14 -0.53 5.14
N VAL A 31 -17.33 0.15 4.33
CA VAL A 31 -17.58 1.54 3.90
C VAL A 31 -18.47 1.60 2.65
N GLY A 32 -18.29 0.65 1.73
CA GLY A 32 -18.99 0.60 0.46
C GLY A 32 -18.55 1.67 -0.56
N PRO A 33 -19.06 1.60 -1.80
CA PRO A 33 -18.62 2.46 -2.90
C PRO A 33 -18.92 3.95 -2.71
N ALA A 34 -19.96 4.28 -1.93
CA ALA A 34 -20.38 5.67 -1.67
C ALA A 34 -19.43 6.41 -0.70
N GLY A 35 -18.78 5.70 0.23
CA GLY A 35 -17.79 6.30 1.13
C GLY A 35 -16.38 6.32 0.54
N VAL A 36 -16.08 5.47 -0.44
CA VAL A 36 -14.76 5.34 -1.07
C VAL A 36 -14.55 6.35 -2.19
N PHE A 37 -15.60 6.67 -2.94
CA PHE A 37 -15.52 7.54 -4.12
C PHE A 37 -16.41 8.77 -3.97
N ARG A 38 -16.01 9.89 -4.57
CA ARG A 38 -16.85 11.08 -4.67
C ARG A 38 -18.01 10.84 -5.66
N PRO A 39 -19.22 11.37 -5.40
CA PRO A 39 -20.36 11.21 -6.31
C PRO A 39 -20.03 11.63 -7.74
N GLY A 40 -20.47 10.84 -8.73
CA GLY A 40 -20.26 11.11 -10.16
C GLY A 40 -18.83 10.96 -10.68
N THR A 41 -17.84 10.68 -9.82
CA THR A 41 -16.41 10.62 -10.21
C THR A 41 -15.74 9.34 -9.70
N TYR A 42 -14.63 8.97 -10.33
CA TYR A 42 -13.75 7.90 -9.83
C TYR A 42 -12.70 8.42 -8.84
N ASP A 43 -12.84 9.65 -8.36
CA ASP A 43 -11.93 10.23 -7.38
C ASP A 43 -12.18 9.63 -6.01
N VAL A 44 -11.10 9.15 -5.41
CA VAL A 44 -11.13 8.57 -4.08
C VAL A 44 -11.31 9.66 -3.02
N THR A 45 -12.20 9.45 -2.06
CA THR A 45 -12.45 10.40 -0.97
C THR A 45 -11.19 10.60 -0.11
N THR A 46 -11.04 11.79 0.47
CA THR A 46 -9.94 12.08 1.38
C THR A 46 -9.92 11.11 2.57
N THR A 47 -11.09 10.75 3.09
CA THR A 47 -11.24 9.79 4.19
C THR A 47 -10.68 8.41 3.81
N TRP A 48 -11.01 7.89 2.64
CA TRP A 48 -10.47 6.60 2.19
C TRP A 48 -8.96 6.66 1.95
N ASN A 49 -8.46 7.77 1.40
CA ASN A 49 -7.02 7.98 1.21
C ASN A 49 -6.26 7.96 2.56
N VAL A 50 -6.77 8.64 3.59
CA VAL A 50 -6.17 8.61 4.93
C VAL A 50 -6.23 7.20 5.54
N THR A 51 -7.37 6.52 5.45
CA THR A 51 -7.49 5.13 5.91
C THR A 51 -6.50 4.21 5.19
N SER A 52 -6.29 4.41 3.88
CA SER A 52 -5.35 3.63 3.09
C SER A 52 -3.90 3.81 3.57
N LEU A 53 -3.53 5.03 3.96
CA LEU A 53 -2.20 5.33 4.51
C LEU A 53 -2.02 4.68 5.88
N VAL A 54 -3.04 4.72 6.74
CA VAL A 54 -2.99 4.07 8.07
C VAL A 54 -2.86 2.55 7.93
N LEU A 55 -3.65 1.92 7.06
CA LEU A 55 -3.55 0.48 6.80
C LEU A 55 -2.21 0.10 6.18
N GLY A 56 -1.70 0.94 5.27
CA GLY A 56 -0.36 0.78 4.68
C GLY A 56 0.74 0.85 5.73
N LEU A 57 0.64 1.80 6.68
CA LEU A 57 1.59 1.92 7.79
C LEU A 57 1.60 0.64 8.63
N ILE A 58 0.42 0.18 9.08
CA ILE A 58 0.29 -1.04 9.87
C ILE A 58 0.86 -2.24 9.11
N GLY A 59 0.54 -2.37 7.82
CA GLY A 59 1.08 -3.43 6.97
C GLY A 59 2.60 -3.40 6.88
N SER A 60 3.19 -2.22 6.71
CA SER A 60 4.65 -2.07 6.62
C SER A 60 5.37 -2.35 7.94
N VAL A 61 4.80 -1.98 9.08
CA VAL A 61 5.30 -2.35 10.42
C VAL A 61 5.27 -3.88 10.57
N LEU A 62 4.15 -4.52 10.23
CA LEU A 62 4.04 -5.98 10.26
C LEU A 62 5.07 -6.66 9.34
N GLY A 63 5.27 -6.14 8.13
CA GLY A 63 6.31 -6.61 7.22
C GLY A 63 7.71 -6.51 7.83
N GLY A 64 8.04 -5.36 8.43
CA GLY A 64 9.30 -5.18 9.16
C GLY A 64 9.48 -6.20 10.30
N TRP A 65 8.44 -6.46 11.08
CA TRP A 65 8.48 -7.45 12.17
C TRP A 65 8.69 -8.87 11.65
N VAL A 66 7.97 -9.28 10.60
CA VAL A 66 8.15 -10.61 9.99
C VAL A 66 9.58 -10.78 9.46
N CYS A 67 10.15 -9.72 8.89
CA CYS A 67 11.53 -9.76 8.40
C CYS A 67 12.52 -10.04 9.53
N LEU A 68 12.37 -9.34 10.66
CA LEU A 68 13.20 -9.51 11.86
C LEU A 68 12.94 -10.81 12.62
N LEU A 69 11.76 -11.42 12.49
CA LEU A 69 11.46 -12.73 13.06
C LEU A 69 12.15 -13.88 12.31
N ILE A 70 12.46 -13.69 11.03
CA ILE A 70 13.09 -14.71 10.17
C ILE A 70 14.62 -14.53 10.15
N ASP A 71 15.10 -13.29 10.02
CA ASP A 71 16.53 -12.96 10.06
C ASP A 71 16.75 -11.83 11.08
N ASP A 72 17.53 -12.10 12.12
CA ASP A 72 17.82 -11.14 13.19
C ASP A 72 18.65 -9.95 12.71
N GLN A 73 19.17 -10.02 11.49
CA GLN A 73 20.14 -9.10 10.96
C GLN A 73 19.44 -7.91 10.26
N PRO A 74 19.78 -6.65 10.61
CA PRO A 74 19.06 -5.45 10.16
C PRO A 74 19.14 -5.21 8.65
N TRP A 75 20.01 -5.94 7.96
CA TRP A 75 20.17 -5.85 6.51
C TRP A 75 18.95 -6.35 5.75
N ALA A 76 18.25 -7.39 6.22
CA ALA A 76 17.07 -7.94 5.55
C ALA A 76 15.94 -6.90 5.51
N GLY A 77 15.71 -6.19 6.62
CA GLY A 77 14.77 -5.08 6.68
C GLY A 77 15.14 -3.90 5.78
N ARG A 78 16.44 -3.62 5.57
CA ARG A 78 16.89 -2.60 4.60
C ARG A 78 16.54 -2.97 3.17
N TRP A 79 16.67 -4.24 2.78
CA TRP A 79 16.24 -4.69 1.45
C TRP A 79 14.74 -4.60 1.26
N LEU A 80 13.96 -4.89 2.30
CA LEU A 80 12.51 -4.70 2.26
C LEU A 80 12.15 -3.22 2.04
N MET A 81 12.83 -2.29 2.73
CA MET A 81 12.64 -0.84 2.50
C MET A 81 12.98 -0.43 1.06
N ILE A 82 14.09 -0.94 0.51
CA ILE A 82 14.47 -0.67 -0.90
C ILE A 82 13.40 -1.21 -1.84
N LEU A 83 12.92 -2.43 -1.63
CA LEU A 83 11.87 -3.05 -2.45
C LEU A 83 10.59 -2.21 -2.43
N ILE A 84 10.13 -1.80 -1.24
CA ILE A 84 8.95 -0.93 -1.08
C ILE A 84 9.17 0.41 -1.79
N GLY A 85 10.36 1.00 -1.67
CA GLY A 85 10.74 2.23 -2.36
C GLY A 85 10.61 2.12 -3.89
N VAL A 86 11.15 1.04 -4.46
CA VAL A 86 11.12 0.78 -5.92
C VAL A 86 9.68 0.54 -6.40
N LEU A 87 8.93 -0.33 -5.72
CA LEU A 87 7.53 -0.62 -6.08
C LEU A 87 6.65 0.62 -5.93
N GLY A 88 6.88 1.41 -4.88
CA GLY A 88 6.21 2.68 -4.67
C GLY A 88 6.49 3.70 -5.78
N MET A 89 7.73 3.75 -6.28
CA MET A 89 8.09 4.65 -7.39
C MET A 89 7.38 4.26 -8.69
N VAL A 90 7.28 2.96 -8.98
CA VAL A 90 6.49 2.44 -10.10
C VAL A 90 5.02 2.84 -9.96
N ASP A 91 4.47 2.74 -8.76
CA ASP A 91 3.10 3.10 -8.45
C ASP A 91 2.82 4.62 -8.60
N VAL A 92 3.74 5.48 -8.18
CA VAL A 92 3.68 6.93 -8.42
C VAL A 92 3.70 7.23 -9.91
N ALA A 93 4.60 6.61 -10.68
CA ALA A 93 4.67 6.81 -12.12
C ALA A 93 3.37 6.40 -12.83
N ALA A 94 2.79 5.26 -12.45
CA ALA A 94 1.50 4.81 -12.95
C ALA A 94 0.37 5.79 -12.60
N THR A 95 0.38 6.34 -11.38
CA THR A 95 -0.61 7.32 -10.90
C THR A 95 -0.54 8.62 -11.69
N VAL A 96 0.67 9.16 -11.90
CA VAL A 96 0.89 10.39 -12.70
C VAL A 96 0.48 10.18 -14.16
N LYS A 97 0.75 9.00 -14.72
CA LYS A 97 0.29 8.68 -16.08
C LYS A 97 -1.23 8.67 -16.16
N LYS A 98 -1.90 8.04 -15.18
CA LYS A 98 -3.37 7.95 -15.13
C LYS A 98 -4.04 9.30 -14.91
N SER A 99 -3.43 10.21 -14.14
CA SER A 99 -4.00 11.54 -13.88
C SER A 99 -4.04 12.44 -15.12
N ARG A 100 -3.21 12.17 -16.14
CA ARG A 100 -3.14 12.96 -17.38
C ARG A 100 -4.22 12.62 -18.42
N VAL A 101 -4.85 11.45 -18.29
CA VAL A 101 -5.95 11.05 -19.18
C VAL A 101 -7.26 11.64 -18.63
N PRO A 102 -8.21 12.11 -19.45
CA PRO A 102 -9.55 12.47 -18.96
C PRO A 102 -10.23 11.28 -18.27
N SER A 103 -10.97 11.53 -17.18
CA SER A 103 -11.73 10.46 -16.52
C SER A 103 -13.10 10.33 -17.16
N PRO A 104 -13.59 9.12 -17.46
CA PRO A 104 -15.00 8.91 -17.71
C PRO A 104 -15.81 9.26 -16.46
N GLU A 105 -17.06 9.70 -16.66
CA GLU A 105 -18.01 9.92 -15.58
C GLU A 105 -18.40 8.59 -14.92
N ARG A 106 -18.52 8.58 -13.59
CA ARG A 106 -18.92 7.38 -12.86
C ARG A 106 -20.45 7.36 -12.77
N GLY A 107 -21.09 6.44 -13.50
CA GLY A 107 -22.52 6.15 -13.34
C GLY A 107 -22.87 5.65 -11.93
N GLU A 108 -24.15 5.64 -11.56
CA GLU A 108 -24.57 5.22 -10.21
C GLU A 108 -24.44 3.69 -10.00
N ASP A 109 -24.62 2.89 -11.06
CA ASP A 109 -24.65 1.41 -11.03
C ASP A 109 -23.37 0.76 -11.61
N VAL A 110 -22.19 1.33 -11.38
CA VAL A 110 -20.95 0.71 -11.89
C VAL A 110 -20.52 -0.45 -11.00
N ASP A 111 -20.27 -1.62 -11.60
CA ASP A 111 -19.70 -2.78 -10.89
C ASP A 111 -18.37 -2.44 -10.19
N ASN A 112 -18.15 -3.06 -9.03
CA ASN A 112 -16.98 -2.83 -8.18
C ASN A 112 -15.66 -3.03 -8.94
N ARG A 113 -15.60 -4.00 -9.85
CA ARG A 113 -14.38 -4.26 -10.64
C ARG A 113 -14.05 -3.09 -11.55
N THR A 114 -15.05 -2.54 -12.22
CA THR A 114 -14.92 -1.36 -13.09
C THR A 114 -14.55 -0.12 -12.29
N ALA A 115 -15.13 0.04 -11.09
CA ALA A 115 -14.82 1.13 -10.18
C ALA A 115 -13.35 1.11 -9.71
N MET A 116 -12.83 -0.05 -9.31
CA MET A 116 -11.42 -0.20 -8.92
C MET A 116 -10.46 0.06 -10.10
N GLN A 117 -10.81 -0.39 -11.30
CA GLN A 117 -9.98 -0.16 -12.49
C GLN A 117 -9.87 1.32 -12.86
N HIS A 118 -10.93 2.10 -12.66
CA HIS A 118 -10.95 3.53 -12.97
C HIS A 118 -10.58 4.42 -11.79
N ALA A 119 -10.46 3.86 -10.58
CA ALA A 119 -10.13 4.58 -9.35
C ALA A 119 -8.92 5.51 -9.54
N ARG A 120 -9.09 6.78 -9.17
CA ARG A 120 -8.05 7.79 -9.18
C ARG A 120 -7.66 8.13 -7.76
N LYS A 121 -6.43 7.75 -7.42
CA LYS A 121 -5.78 8.27 -6.22
C LYS A 121 -5.01 9.54 -6.59
N PRO A 122 -4.98 10.54 -5.70
CA PRO A 122 -4.19 11.74 -5.94
C PRO A 122 -2.69 11.43 -5.80
N THR A 123 -1.86 12.14 -6.57
CA THR A 123 -0.41 11.89 -6.63
C THR A 123 0.27 12.03 -5.26
N TRP A 124 -0.20 12.95 -4.42
CA TRP A 124 0.35 13.12 -3.06
C TRP A 124 0.16 11.87 -2.20
N VAL A 125 -0.96 11.13 -2.35
CA VAL A 125 -1.19 9.86 -1.61
C VAL A 125 -0.25 8.79 -2.12
N ALA A 126 0.00 8.73 -3.43
CA ALA A 126 0.95 7.77 -3.99
C ALA A 126 2.36 8.00 -3.43
N VAL A 127 2.81 9.27 -3.34
CA VAL A 127 4.10 9.61 -2.71
C VAL A 127 4.09 9.30 -1.22
N ALA A 128 3.02 9.66 -0.51
CA ALA A 128 2.89 9.41 0.92
C ALA A 128 2.93 7.90 1.24
N ASN A 129 2.34 7.04 0.40
CA ASN A 129 2.40 5.58 0.56
C ASN A 129 3.84 5.04 0.53
N ILE A 130 4.72 5.61 -0.31
CA ILE A 130 6.14 5.23 -0.31
C ILE A 130 6.77 5.56 1.04
N VAL A 131 6.58 6.81 1.48
CA VAL A 131 7.17 7.32 2.72
C VAL A 131 6.67 6.51 3.91
N VAL A 132 5.35 6.30 4.00
CA VAL A 132 4.71 5.51 5.04
C VAL A 132 5.23 4.07 5.06
N GLY A 133 5.33 3.43 3.89
CA GLY A 133 5.82 2.05 3.79
C GLY A 133 7.28 1.90 4.23
N VAL A 134 8.15 2.84 3.83
CA VAL A 134 9.55 2.85 4.26
C VAL A 134 9.67 3.13 5.75
N ILE A 135 8.94 4.13 6.26
CA ILE A 135 8.95 4.51 7.68
C ILE A 135 8.47 3.35 8.55
N GLY A 136 7.38 2.66 8.19
CA GLY A 136 6.86 1.58 9.02
C GLY A 136 7.84 0.41 9.16
N VAL A 137 8.56 0.05 8.10
CA VAL A 137 9.65 -0.93 8.21
C VAL A 137 10.82 -0.37 9.02
N ALA A 138 11.20 0.90 8.79
CA ALA A 138 12.31 1.54 9.50
C ALA A 138 12.10 1.59 11.01
N ILE A 139 10.88 1.91 11.48
CA ILE A 139 10.51 1.93 12.91
C ILE A 139 10.89 0.61 13.57
N VAL A 140 10.64 -0.51 12.90
CA VAL A 140 10.91 -1.84 13.42
C VAL A 140 12.40 -2.17 13.35
N VAL A 141 13.04 -1.89 12.22
CA VAL A 141 14.47 -2.20 11.99
C VAL A 141 15.40 -1.42 12.93
N TYR A 142 15.04 -0.18 13.27
CA TYR A 142 15.83 0.70 14.12
C TYR A 142 15.30 0.79 15.55
N TRP A 143 14.31 -0.02 15.92
CA TRP A 143 13.81 -0.05 17.29
C TRP A 143 14.94 -0.53 18.22
N PRO A 144 15.21 0.17 19.34
CA PRO A 144 16.19 -0.28 20.31
C PRO A 144 15.72 -1.61 20.92
N ARG A 145 16.48 -2.68 20.67
CA ARG A 145 16.29 -4.01 21.27
C ARG A 145 17.08 -4.11 22.57
#